data_AF-A0AAE2YEU5-F1
#
_entry.id   AF-A0AAE2YEU5-F1
#
_cell.length_a   1.000
_cell.length_b   1.000
_cell.length_c   1.000
_cell.angle_alpha   90.00
_cell.angle_beta   90.00
_cell.angle_gamma   90.00
#
_symmetry.space_group_name_H-M   'P 1'
#
loop_
_entity.id
_entity.type
_entity.pdbx_description
1 polymer ?
#
loop_
_entity_poly.entity_id
_entity_poly.type
_entity_poly.pdbx_seq_one_letter_code
_entity_poly.pdbx_strand_id
1 'polypeptide(L)'
;MSSKVNMLLDEYHNEETKARIYNDIKNSIVNWGLDLYVNSSGPLTSKLLETYDALAIIGPRKFRKEYDWKVEETRAVMDYVQEGGILLVTPSRADRIYK
;
A
#
# COMPACT_ATOMS: atom_id res chain seq x y z
N MET A 1 14.11 8.42 -22.11
CA MET A 1 12.87 8.68 -21.38
C MET A 1 13.16 8.37 -19.92
N SER A 2 12.99 9.32 -19.00
CA SER A 2 13.09 9.03 -17.58
C SER A 2 11.82 8.30 -17.18
N SER A 3 11.87 6.96 -17.06
CA SER A 3 10.76 6.18 -16.51
C SER A 3 10.68 6.47 -15.02
N LYS A 4 9.87 7.44 -14.64
CA LYS A 4 9.51 7.60 -13.24
C LYS A 4 8.62 6.43 -12.84
N VAL A 5 8.93 5.82 -11.71
CA VAL A 5 8.15 4.73 -11.13
C VAL A 5 6.91 5.33 -10.47
N ASN A 6 5.73 4.90 -10.90
CA ASN A 6 4.45 5.28 -10.32
C ASN A 6 4.16 4.39 -9.12
N MET A 7 4.06 4.99 -7.94
CA MET A 7 3.80 4.27 -6.69
C MET A 7 2.41 4.57 -6.16
N LEU A 8 1.65 3.53 -5.85
CA LEU A 8 0.40 3.63 -5.10
C LEU A 8 0.66 3.36 -3.62
N LEU A 9 0.27 4.28 -2.74
CA LEU A 9 0.20 4.05 -1.31
C LEU A 9 -1.25 3.72 -0.93
N ASP A 10 -1.44 2.55 -0.35
CA ASP A 10 -2.70 2.13 0.23
C ASP A 10 -2.88 2.79 1.60
N GLU A 11 -3.83 3.73 1.69
CA GLU A 11 -4.28 4.36 2.95
C GLU A 11 -5.64 3.85 3.40
N TYR A 12 -6.38 3.19 2.51
CA TYR A 12 -7.67 2.61 2.84
C TYR A 12 -7.56 1.61 3.99
N HIS A 13 -6.49 0.81 4.04
CA HIS A 13 -6.26 -0.15 5.12
C HIS A 13 -5.43 0.39 6.29
N ASN A 14 -5.02 1.66 6.31
CA ASN A 14 -4.04 2.15 7.28
C ASN A 14 -4.62 2.46 8.68
N GLU A 15 -3.75 2.42 9.69
CA GLU A 15 -4.07 2.92 11.03
C GLU A 15 -4.00 4.46 11.07
N GLU A 16 -5.17 5.10 11.21
CA GLU A 16 -5.37 6.56 11.34
C GLU A 16 -4.42 7.25 12.35
N THR A 17 -3.95 6.52 13.36
CA THR A 17 -3.14 7.06 14.48
C THR A 17 -1.65 7.28 14.16
N LYS A 18 -1.12 6.81 13.01
CA LYS A 18 0.33 6.90 12.68
C LYS A 18 0.68 7.96 11.62
N ALA A 19 -0.14 9.01 11.48
CA ALA A 19 0.00 10.09 10.48
C ALA A 19 1.45 10.64 10.29
N ARG A 20 2.26 10.70 11.35
CA ARG A 20 3.65 11.17 11.27
C ARG A 20 4.56 10.25 10.46
N ILE A 21 4.50 8.94 10.69
CA ILE A 21 5.34 7.95 9.98
C ILE A 21 4.93 7.92 8.50
N TYR A 22 3.63 8.03 8.20
CA TYR A 22 3.16 8.11 6.83
C TYR A 22 3.69 9.35 6.11
N ASN A 23 3.67 10.52 6.75
CA ASN A 23 4.21 11.74 6.14
C ASN A 23 5.71 11.63 5.88
N ASP A 24 6.48 11.06 6.80
CA ASP A 24 7.92 10.85 6.61
C ASP A 24 8.21 9.90 5.44
N ILE A 25 7.40 8.83 5.29
CA ILE A 25 7.53 7.89 4.18
C ILE A 25 7.08 8.52 2.85
N LYS A 26 5.95 9.25 2.83
CA LYS A 26 5.50 10.00 1.65
C LYS A 26 6.57 10.98 1.17
N ASN A 27 7.14 11.76 2.09
CA ASN A 27 8.22 12.70 1.79
C ASN A 27 9.47 11.97 1.26
N SER A 28 9.82 10.82 1.84
CA SER A 28 10.96 10.01 1.39
C SER A 28 10.74 9.48 -0.03
N ILE A 29 9.55 8.96 -0.34
CA ILE A 29 9.17 8.45 -1.67
C ILE A 29 9.28 9.56 -2.72
N VAL A 30 8.73 10.74 -2.43
CA VAL A 30 8.80 11.90 -3.33
C VAL A 30 10.26 12.35 -3.51
N ASN A 31 11.06 12.35 -2.44
CA ASN A 31 12.49 12.67 -2.51
C ASN A 31 13.31 11.65 -3.31
N TRP A 32 12.86 10.39 -3.40
CA TRP A 32 13.46 9.38 -4.29
C TRP A 32 13.11 9.59 -5.76
N GLY A 33 12.27 10.59 -6.08
CA GLY A 33 11.86 10.91 -7.45
C GLY A 33 10.74 10.01 -7.99
N LEU A 34 10.04 9.29 -7.11
CA LEU A 34 8.89 8.45 -7.45
C LEU A 34 7.62 9.30 -7.52
N ASP A 35 6.73 8.99 -8.45
CA ASP A 35 5.43 9.67 -8.56
C ASP A 35 4.43 8.95 -7.63
N LEU A 36 4.03 9.62 -6.55
CA LEU A 36 3.25 9.01 -5.46
C LEU A 36 1.76 9.33 -5.59
N TYR A 37 0.95 8.28 -5.56
CA TYR A 37 -0.51 8.30 -5.54
C TYR A 37 -1.02 7.68 -4.24
N VAL A 38 -2.22 8.07 -3.81
CA VAL A 38 -2.81 7.60 -2.55
C VAL A 38 -4.19 7.01 -2.82
N ASN A 39 -4.40 5.76 -2.40
CA ASN A 39 -5.71 5.14 -2.36
C ASN A 39 -6.28 5.20 -0.94
N SER A 40 -7.24 6.08 -0.69
CA SER A 40 -7.95 6.20 0.59
C SER A 40 -9.42 5.75 0.52
N SER A 41 -9.90 5.37 -0.66
CA SER A 41 -11.33 5.38 -0.97
C SER A 41 -11.96 3.99 -1.09
N GLY A 42 -11.17 2.94 -1.24
CA GLY A 42 -11.73 1.60 -1.40
C GLY A 42 -10.70 0.48 -1.52
N PRO A 43 -11.19 -0.75 -1.71
CA PRO A 43 -10.38 -1.95 -1.74
C PRO A 43 -9.43 -2.00 -2.93
N LEU A 44 -8.36 -2.77 -2.81
CA LEU A 44 -7.40 -2.99 -3.89
C LEU A 44 -7.96 -3.96 -4.93
N THR A 45 -7.90 -3.58 -6.20
CA THR A 45 -8.39 -4.40 -7.32
C THR A 45 -7.31 -4.52 -8.39
N SER A 46 -7.31 -5.60 -9.16
CA SER A 46 -6.31 -5.81 -10.23
C SER A 46 -6.28 -4.62 -11.20
N LYS A 47 -7.46 -4.14 -11.61
CA LYS A 47 -7.60 -2.97 -12.49
C LYS A 47 -6.98 -1.68 -11.92
N LEU A 48 -7.04 -1.49 -10.60
CA LEU A 48 -6.38 -0.35 -9.97
C LEU A 48 -4.85 -0.53 -10.05
N LEU A 49 -4.35 -1.72 -9.72
CA LEU A 49 -2.92 -2.03 -9.62
C LEU A 49 -2.21 -2.06 -10.98
N GLU A 50 -2.90 -2.38 -12.07
CA GLU A 50 -2.38 -2.36 -13.45
C GLU A 50 -1.70 -1.03 -13.86
N THR A 51 -2.07 0.07 -13.20
CA THR A 51 -1.57 1.42 -13.54
C THR A 51 -0.32 1.85 -12.77
N TYR A 52 0.17 1.02 -11.83
CA TYR A 52 1.25 1.40 -10.91
C TYR A 52 2.41 0.41 -10.94
N ASP A 53 3.62 0.94 -10.96
CA ASP A 53 4.86 0.16 -10.95
C ASP A 53 5.20 -0.38 -9.54
N ALA A 54 4.74 0.32 -8.50
CA ALA A 54 4.92 -0.09 -7.11
C ALA A 54 3.66 0.11 -6.25
N LEU A 55 3.48 -0.76 -5.26
CA LEU A 55 2.45 -0.69 -4.22
C LEU A 55 3.10 -0.62 -2.84
N ALA A 56 2.70 0.35 -2.03
CA ALA A 56 3.07 0.47 -0.63
C ALA A 56 1.86 0.22 0.28
N ILE A 57 1.98 -0.71 1.22
CA ILE A 57 0.99 -0.99 2.27
C ILE A 57 1.69 -0.83 3.62
N ILE A 58 1.28 0.15 4.41
CA ILE A 58 2.03 0.56 5.60
C ILE A 58 1.15 0.44 6.84
N GLY A 59 1.51 -0.47 7.74
CA GLY A 59 0.78 -0.70 8.99
C GLY A 59 -0.71 -0.98 8.78
N PRO A 60 -1.08 -1.98 7.94
CA PRO A 60 -2.48 -2.28 7.70
C PRO A 60 -3.17 -2.66 9.02
N ARG A 61 -4.36 -2.10 9.24
CA ARG A 61 -5.19 -2.34 10.41
C ARG A 61 -5.79 -3.73 10.34
N LYS A 62 -5.81 -4.44 11.47
CA LYS A 62 -6.61 -5.67 11.62
C LYS A 62 -7.88 -5.39 12.44
N PHE A 63 -8.95 -6.15 12.18
CA PHE A 63 -10.14 -6.28 13.03
C PHE A 63 -11.11 -5.09 13.01
N ARG A 64 -11.15 -4.31 11.92
CA ARG A 64 -12.31 -3.46 11.62
C ARG A 64 -12.95 -3.99 10.35
N LYS A 65 -14.17 -4.53 10.45
CA LYS A 65 -14.92 -5.15 9.34
C LYS A 65 -14.91 -4.38 8.02
N GLU A 66 -14.86 -3.05 8.07
CA GLU A 66 -14.87 -2.18 6.88
C GLU A 66 -13.50 -2.13 6.17
N TYR A 67 -12.42 -2.41 6.89
CA TYR A 67 -11.02 -2.31 6.45
C TYR A 67 -10.29 -3.65 6.59
N ASP A 68 -11.02 -4.75 6.77
CA ASP A 68 -10.44 -6.08 6.79
C ASP A 68 -10.20 -6.54 5.34
N TRP A 69 -9.00 -7.05 5.11
CA TRP A 69 -8.58 -7.57 3.81
C TRP A 69 -9.51 -8.68 3.33
N LYS A 70 -10.08 -8.50 2.15
CA LYS A 70 -10.85 -9.55 1.49
C LYS A 70 -9.92 -10.51 0.74
N VAL A 71 -10.44 -11.71 0.47
CA VAL A 71 -9.71 -12.74 -0.28
C VAL A 71 -9.40 -12.24 -1.70
N GLU A 72 -10.31 -11.50 -2.30
CA GLU A 72 -10.18 -10.93 -3.64
C GLU A 72 -9.06 -9.90 -3.71
N GLU A 73 -8.91 -9.06 -2.68
CA GLU A 73 -7.84 -8.06 -2.60
C GLU A 73 -6.47 -8.73 -2.42
N THR A 74 -6.43 -9.78 -1.61
CA THR A 74 -5.22 -10.58 -1.42
C THR A 74 -4.80 -11.21 -2.75
N ARG A 75 -5.75 -11.78 -3.52
CA ARG A 75 -5.47 -12.32 -4.86
C ARG A 75 -4.97 -11.23 -5.81
N ALA A 76 -5.62 -10.08 -5.85
CA ALA A 76 -5.19 -8.97 -6.70
C ALA A 76 -3.73 -8.53 -6.41
N VAL A 77 -3.34 -8.44 -5.14
CA VAL A 77 -1.95 -8.12 -4.76
C VAL A 77 -0.99 -9.26 -5.11
N MET A 78 -1.39 -10.52 -4.94
CA MET A 78 -0.57 -11.66 -5.34
C MET A 78 -0.32 -11.68 -6.85
N ASP A 79 -1.37 -11.50 -7.65
CA ASP A 79 -1.30 -11.47 -9.11
C ASP A 79 -0.41 -10.30 -9.58
N TYR A 80 -0.61 -9.12 -8.99
CA TYR A 80 0.23 -7.93 -9.23
C TYR A 80 1.73 -8.19 -9.02
N VAL A 81 2.09 -8.88 -7.93
CA VAL A 81 3.49 -9.24 -7.65
C VAL A 81 4.00 -10.31 -8.62
N GLN A 82 3.16 -11.28 -8.99
CA GLN A 82 3.52 -12.32 -9.97
C GLN A 82 3.80 -11.73 -11.35
N GLU A 83 3.11 -10.66 -11.71
CA GLU A 83 3.29 -9.94 -12.97
C GLU A 83 4.49 -8.97 -12.97
N GLY A 84 5.23 -8.88 -11.84
CA GLY A 84 6.45 -8.09 -11.72
C GLY A 84 6.30 -6.77 -10.97
N GLY A 85 5.12 -6.51 -10.39
CA GLY A 85 4.88 -5.33 -9.55
C GLY A 85 5.72 -5.33 -8.27
N ILE A 86 6.17 -4.14 -7.85
CA ILE A 86 7.01 -3.98 -6.65
C ILE A 86 6.11 -3.78 -5.43
N LEU A 87 6.25 -4.64 -4.42
CA LEU A 87 5.47 -4.54 -3.19
C LEU A 87 6.34 -4.14 -1.99
N LEU A 88 6.00 -3.00 -1.36
CA LEU A 88 6.54 -2.54 -0.09
C LEU A 88 5.50 -2.74 1.01
N VAL A 89 5.77 -3.62 1.97
CA VAL A 89 4.88 -3.86 3.12
C VAL A 89 5.61 -3.57 4.40
N THR A 90 5.00 -2.77 5.28
CA THR A 90 5.45 -2.64 6.68
C THR A 90 4.37 -3.13 7.63
N PRO A 91 4.67 -4.11 8.51
CA PRO A 91 3.69 -4.57 9.49
C PRO A 91 3.48 -3.54 10.60
N SER A 92 2.28 -3.50 11.21
CA SER A 92 2.02 -2.66 12.38
C SER A 92 2.80 -3.21 13.59
N ARG A 93 3.84 -2.49 14.05
CA ARG A 93 4.65 -2.86 15.24
C ARG A 93 3.85 -3.02 16.54
N ALA A 94 2.64 -2.48 16.61
CA ALA A 94 1.78 -2.55 17.80
C ALA A 94 0.97 -3.86 17.88
N ASP A 95 0.96 -4.65 16.82
CA ASP A 95 0.14 -5.85 16.76
C ASP A 95 0.97 -7.06 17.22
N ARG A 96 0.81 -7.45 18.48
CA ARG A 96 1.46 -8.63 19.13
C ARG A 96 1.13 -9.98 18.44
N ILE A 97 0.38 -9.95 17.33
CA ILE A 97 -0.23 -11.10 16.65
C ILE A 97 0.60 -11.56 15.42
N TYR A 98 1.75 -10.94 15.14
CA TYR A 98 2.73 -11.44 14.15
C TYR A 98 3.93 -12.16 14.81
N LYS A 99 3.67 -12.91 15.89
CA LYS A 99 4.54 -14.01 16.36
C LYS A 99 3.89 -15.34 16.04
#